data_AF-A0A161ZMF0-F1
#
_entry.id   AF-A0A161ZMF0-F1
#
_cell.length_a   1.000
_cell.length_b   1.000
_cell.length_c   1.000
_cell.angle_alpha   90.00
_cell.angle_beta   90.00
_cell.angle_gamma   90.00
#
_symmetry.space_group_name_H-M   'P 1'
#
loop_
_entity.id
_entity.type
_entity.pdbx_description
1 polymer ?
#
loop_
_entity_poly.entity_id
_entity_poly.type
_entity_poly.pdbx_seq_one_letter_code
_entity_poly.pdbx_strand_id
1 'polypeptide(L)'
;MADILHAFKSSQNAVYSDGEWISLESRKVPEKLSGKCFSTWFLSKDLLQVGDTVRSRKAPDSCKPQTMVVPEGTVVGLEKDTDRDGLVLVRVPRVHDPLRINVSTLERVTTGLAVGDWVRLMEATNKHSSIGIIHSIHRDGNTAVGFLGLETLWEGHSSKLQIAEPYFVGNFVRLKANLFTPCFEWPRKNGGTWATGRISQIHPNGCLVVRFPGRFVFGNEPNSFLADPADVETVTFDTYPGLVGKYQHIEDYHWAARPLTIAFSLFTAMKFGIFVGKSMGAGKKKRGHTQIHRDDHAQDAQTAANSSWLSPPVANILFGEGPTATAR
;
A
#
# COMPACT_ATOMS: atom_id res chain seq x y z
N MET A 1 17.29 -20.09 31.60
CA MET A 1 17.58 -19.03 30.60
C MET A 1 18.21 -19.64 29.32
N ALA A 2 17.62 -20.70 28.76
CA ALA A 2 18.26 -21.48 27.68
C ALA A 2 17.44 -21.53 26.37
N ASP A 3 16.40 -20.70 26.20
CA ASP A 3 15.36 -20.98 25.18
C ASP A 3 15.06 -19.82 24.22
N ILE A 4 15.79 -18.71 24.29
CA ILE A 4 15.63 -17.59 23.32
C ILE A 4 16.73 -17.64 22.26
N LEU A 5 17.96 -17.99 22.66
CA LEU A 5 19.08 -18.15 21.72
C LEU A 5 18.87 -19.34 20.78
N HIS A 6 18.22 -20.42 21.24
CA HIS A 6 17.91 -21.58 20.39
C HIS A 6 16.83 -21.25 19.35
N ALA A 7 15.80 -20.49 19.74
CA ALA A 7 14.76 -20.01 18.82
C ALA A 7 15.36 -19.11 17.71
N PHE A 8 16.22 -18.15 18.08
CA PHE A 8 16.90 -17.29 17.10
C PHE A 8 17.83 -18.09 16.17
N LYS A 9 18.60 -19.04 16.70
CA LYS A 9 19.51 -19.87 15.91
C LYS A 9 18.77 -20.83 14.96
N SER A 10 17.59 -21.31 15.34
CA SER A 10 16.73 -22.12 14.45
C SER A 10 16.17 -21.31 13.28
N SER A 11 15.96 -20.00 13.45
CA SER A 11 15.44 -19.12 12.39
C SER A 11 16.49 -18.74 11.33
N GLN A 12 17.78 -18.73 11.68
CA GLN A 12 18.87 -18.47 10.73
C GLN A 12 19.05 -19.60 9.70
N ASN A 13 18.77 -20.85 10.08
CA ASN A 13 18.89 -22.00 9.19
C ASN A 13 17.72 -22.13 8.19
N ALA A 14 16.65 -21.36 8.34
CA ALA A 14 15.51 -21.37 7.41
C ALA A 14 15.70 -20.46 6.19
N VAL A 15 16.74 -19.61 6.18
CA VAL A 15 16.96 -18.59 5.14
C VAL A 15 18.00 -19.05 4.09
N TYR A 16 18.70 -20.17 4.32
CA TYR A 16 19.61 -20.79 3.34
C TYR A 16 19.19 -22.24 3.06
N SER A 17 18.21 -22.43 2.20
CA SER A 17 18.08 -23.65 1.42
C SER A 17 17.48 -23.28 0.08
N ASP A 18 18.40 -22.94 -0.83
CA ASP A 18 18.15 -22.89 -2.26
C ASP A 18 17.70 -24.28 -2.73
N GLY A 19 16.79 -24.26 -3.71
CA GLY A 19 16.01 -25.43 -4.11
C GLY A 19 16.82 -26.58 -4.70
N GLU A 20 16.37 -27.79 -4.38
CA GLU A 20 16.58 -28.95 -5.23
C GLU A 20 15.34 -29.86 -5.16
N TRP A 21 14.67 -30.03 -6.29
CA TRP A 21 13.55 -30.94 -6.47
C TRP A 21 14.07 -32.36 -6.69
N ILE A 22 13.75 -33.31 -5.80
CA ILE A 22 13.72 -34.73 -6.14
C ILE A 22 12.47 -35.38 -5.55
N SER A 23 11.68 -35.94 -6.45
CA SER A 23 10.45 -36.69 -6.21
C SER A 23 10.72 -38.07 -5.60
N LEU A 24 10.07 -38.40 -4.48
CA LEU A 24 9.79 -39.78 -4.10
C LEU A 24 8.52 -39.88 -3.24
N GLU A 25 7.63 -40.77 -3.69
CA GLU A 25 6.25 -40.93 -3.27
C GLU A 25 6.05 -41.50 -1.85
N SER A 26 4.85 -41.19 -1.34
CA SER A 26 3.99 -42.03 -0.49
C SER A 26 4.23 -42.03 1.03
N ARG A 27 3.56 -41.09 1.71
CA ARG A 27 2.62 -41.44 2.80
C ARG A 27 1.54 -40.36 2.96
N LYS A 28 0.28 -40.72 2.70
CA LYS A 28 -0.90 -39.84 2.83
C LYS A 28 -1.07 -39.35 4.28
N VAL A 29 -1.14 -38.03 4.46
CA VAL A 29 -1.68 -37.33 5.64
C VAL A 29 -2.57 -36.19 5.11
N PRO A 30 -3.80 -36.01 5.62
CA PRO A 30 -4.82 -35.21 4.95
C PRO A 30 -4.68 -33.69 5.18
N GLU A 31 -5.05 -32.96 4.13
CA GLU A 31 -5.64 -31.60 4.10
C GLU A 31 -4.86 -30.41 4.68
N LYS A 32 -4.04 -29.82 3.79
CA LYS A 32 -4.05 -28.41 3.39
C LYS A 32 -4.55 -27.38 4.44
N LEU A 33 -3.74 -27.14 5.48
CA LEU A 33 -3.73 -25.83 6.13
C LEU A 33 -2.87 -24.89 5.29
N SER A 34 -3.56 -24.17 4.40
CA SER A 34 -3.00 -23.00 3.69
C SER A 34 -2.24 -22.12 4.68
N GLY A 35 -0.94 -21.96 4.46
CA GLY A 35 -0.07 -21.10 5.25
C GLY A 35 -0.59 -19.67 5.30
N LYS A 36 -1.36 -19.36 6.34
CA LYS A 36 -1.55 -18.00 6.83
C LYS A 36 -0.29 -17.67 7.61
N CYS A 37 0.42 -16.63 7.18
CA CYS A 37 1.59 -16.10 7.86
C CYS A 37 1.14 -15.46 9.18
N PHE A 38 0.86 -16.28 10.18
CA PHE A 38 0.54 -15.80 11.51
C PHE A 38 1.83 -15.30 12.14
N SER A 39 1.90 -14.02 12.44
CA SER A 39 2.91 -13.52 13.36
C SER A 39 2.47 -13.99 14.76
N THR A 40 2.95 -15.16 15.19
CA THR A 40 2.62 -15.90 16.43
C THR A 40 3.06 -15.20 17.72
N TRP A 41 3.51 -13.94 17.65
CA TRP A 41 4.21 -13.25 18.73
C TRP A 41 3.30 -12.69 19.83
N PHE A 42 1.98 -12.60 19.62
CA PHE A 42 1.04 -12.07 20.62
C PHE A 42 0.58 -13.07 21.70
N LEU A 43 1.22 -14.25 21.77
CA LEU A 43 0.81 -15.34 22.65
C LEU A 43 1.47 -15.28 24.04
N SER A 44 1.81 -14.09 24.56
CA SER A 44 1.91 -13.97 26.02
C SER A 44 0.50 -14.18 26.58
N LYS A 45 0.24 -15.40 27.07
CA LYS A 45 -0.99 -15.70 27.80
C LYS A 45 -0.89 -14.96 29.13
N ASP A 46 -1.34 -13.71 29.14
CA ASP A 46 -1.54 -12.98 30.38
C ASP A 46 -2.40 -13.84 31.29
N LEU A 47 -1.90 -14.12 32.49
CA LEU A 47 -2.66 -14.80 33.52
C LEU A 47 -3.74 -13.81 34.00
N LEU A 48 -4.94 -13.92 33.41
CA LEU A 48 -6.09 -13.10 33.78
C LEU A 48 -6.45 -13.36 35.24
N GLN A 49 -6.77 -12.28 35.95
CA GLN A 49 -7.19 -12.26 37.34
C GLN A 49 -8.57 -11.61 37.46
N VAL A 50 -9.29 -11.95 38.54
CA VAL A 50 -10.55 -11.27 38.85
C VAL A 50 -10.28 -9.79 39.08
N GLY A 51 -11.08 -8.93 38.45
CA GLY A 51 -10.91 -7.48 38.43
C GLY A 51 -10.13 -6.95 37.24
N ASP A 52 -9.45 -7.80 36.45
CA ASP A 52 -8.78 -7.34 35.22
C ASP A 52 -9.80 -6.83 34.20
N THR A 53 -9.49 -5.70 33.57
CA THR A 53 -10.18 -5.24 32.36
C THR A 53 -9.69 -6.02 31.16
N VAL A 54 -10.61 -6.49 30.33
CA VAL A 54 -10.32 -7.31 29.14
C VAL A 54 -11.12 -6.81 27.95
N ARG A 55 -10.59 -7.06 26.76
CA ARG A 55 -11.32 -6.90 25.49
C ARG A 55 -11.08 -8.12 24.60
N SER A 56 -11.94 -8.32 23.62
CA SER A 56 -11.72 -9.35 22.61
C SER A 56 -10.43 -9.05 21.83
N ARG A 57 -9.64 -10.08 21.57
CA ARG A 57 -8.45 -9.98 20.73
C ARG A 57 -8.86 -9.59 19.31
N LYS A 58 -8.20 -8.59 18.73
CA LYS A 58 -8.37 -8.22 17.32
C LYS A 58 -7.71 -9.29 16.45
N ALA A 59 -8.36 -9.74 15.38
CA ALA A 59 -7.67 -10.65 14.47
C ALA A 59 -6.48 -9.92 13.80
N PRO A 60 -5.34 -10.61 13.61
CA PRO A 60 -4.09 -9.98 13.13
C PRO A 60 -4.21 -9.25 11.78
N ASP A 61 -5.14 -9.65 10.91
CA ASP A 61 -5.08 -9.31 9.48
C ASP A 61 -6.36 -8.71 8.87
N SER A 62 -7.38 -8.38 9.66
CA SER A 62 -8.61 -7.84 9.05
C SER A 62 -8.76 -6.34 9.29
N CYS A 63 -8.52 -5.55 8.25
CA CYS A 63 -9.00 -4.16 8.14
C CYS A 63 -10.54 -4.05 8.20
N LYS A 64 -11.25 -5.19 8.25
CA LYS A 64 -12.70 -5.24 8.37
C LYS A 64 -13.11 -4.97 9.82
N PRO A 65 -14.14 -4.16 10.06
CA PRO A 65 -14.77 -4.05 11.37
C PRO A 65 -15.15 -5.45 11.85
N GLN A 66 -14.56 -5.91 12.94
CA GLN A 66 -15.00 -7.13 13.60
C GLN A 66 -16.01 -6.76 14.67
N THR A 67 -17.17 -7.40 14.63
CA THR A 67 -18.10 -7.35 15.77
C THR A 67 -17.41 -8.02 16.94
N MET A 68 -16.93 -7.21 17.88
CA MET A 68 -16.25 -7.71 19.08
C MET A 68 -17.29 -8.25 20.05
N VAL A 69 -17.11 -9.48 20.51
CA VAL A 69 -17.98 -10.09 21.53
C VAL A 69 -17.87 -9.32 22.85
N VAL A 70 -16.65 -8.86 23.16
CA VAL A 70 -16.36 -8.01 24.32
C VAL A 70 -15.60 -6.77 23.84
N PRO A 71 -16.27 -5.63 23.65
CA PRO A 71 -15.59 -4.38 23.35
C PRO A 71 -14.73 -3.93 24.55
N GLU A 72 -15.29 -4.05 25.76
CA GLU A 72 -14.61 -3.83 27.03
C GLU A 72 -15.42 -4.54 28.13
N GLY A 73 -14.76 -5.27 29.01
CA GLY A 73 -15.41 -5.99 30.11
C GLY A 73 -14.46 -6.24 31.27
N THR A 74 -15.00 -6.72 32.40
CA THR A 74 -14.23 -7.00 33.61
C THR A 74 -14.33 -8.48 33.97
N VAL A 75 -13.21 -9.11 34.26
CA VAL A 75 -13.19 -10.50 34.72
C VAL A 75 -13.80 -10.59 36.12
N VAL A 76 -14.86 -11.37 36.29
CA VAL A 76 -15.56 -11.56 37.58
C VAL A 76 -15.36 -12.95 38.17
N GLY A 77 -14.86 -13.89 37.39
CA GLY A 77 -14.59 -15.25 37.85
C GLY A 77 -13.60 -15.97 36.94
N LEU A 78 -12.76 -16.80 37.54
CA LEU A 78 -11.87 -17.72 36.84
C LEU A 78 -12.41 -19.13 37.03
N GLU A 79 -12.67 -19.83 35.94
CA GLU A 79 -13.12 -21.20 35.99
C GLU A 79 -11.91 -22.12 35.81
N LYS A 80 -11.51 -22.78 36.90
CA LYS A 80 -10.45 -23.79 36.86
C LYS A 80 -11.08 -25.12 36.52
N ASP A 81 -11.06 -25.51 35.25
CA ASP A 81 -11.30 -26.89 34.87
C ASP A 81 -10.10 -27.47 34.13
N THR A 82 -9.85 -28.74 34.39
CA THR A 82 -8.60 -29.51 34.19
C THR A 82 -8.17 -29.75 32.74
N ASP A 83 -8.81 -29.13 31.76
CA ASP A 83 -8.57 -29.42 30.34
C ASP A 83 -8.31 -28.16 29.52
N ARG A 84 -7.02 -27.77 29.52
CA ARG A 84 -6.23 -27.04 28.50
C ARG A 84 -6.67 -25.64 28.03
N ASP A 85 -7.92 -25.24 28.21
CA ASP A 85 -8.46 -23.98 27.69
C ASP A 85 -9.23 -23.24 28.78
N GLY A 86 -8.50 -22.57 29.68
CA GLY A 86 -9.08 -21.81 30.80
C GLY A 86 -10.23 -20.91 30.33
N LEU A 87 -11.39 -21.05 30.99
CA LEU A 87 -12.57 -20.23 30.76
C LEU A 87 -12.63 -19.14 31.84
N VAL A 88 -13.12 -17.98 31.46
CA VAL A 88 -13.33 -16.84 32.37
C VAL A 88 -14.73 -16.28 32.22
N LEU A 89 -15.27 -15.83 33.34
CA LEU A 89 -16.53 -15.10 33.39
C LEU A 89 -16.23 -13.62 33.28
N VAL A 90 -16.76 -12.97 32.25
CA VAL A 90 -16.56 -11.55 31.96
C VAL A 90 -17.88 -10.81 32.07
N ARG A 91 -17.91 -9.78 32.92
CA ARG A 91 -19.02 -8.83 32.98
C ARG A 91 -18.81 -7.77 31.92
N VAL A 92 -19.73 -7.70 30.96
CA VAL A 92 -19.75 -6.68 29.91
C VAL A 92 -20.83 -5.65 30.23
N PRO A 93 -20.56 -4.33 30.11
CA PRO A 93 -21.59 -3.32 30.27
C PRO A 93 -22.77 -3.60 29.33
N ARG A 94 -24.00 -3.44 29.83
CA ARG A 94 -25.27 -3.67 29.10
C ARG A 94 -25.66 -5.15 28.87
N VAL A 95 -24.87 -6.09 29.37
CA VAL A 95 -25.25 -7.51 29.46
C VAL A 95 -25.52 -7.84 30.92
N HIS A 96 -26.69 -8.42 31.22
CA HIS A 96 -27.10 -8.69 32.61
C HIS A 96 -26.29 -9.83 33.24
N ASP A 97 -26.07 -10.90 32.48
CA ASP A 97 -25.36 -12.09 32.94
C ASP A 97 -23.88 -12.06 32.50
N PRO A 98 -22.94 -12.50 33.36
CA PRO A 98 -21.55 -12.67 32.95
C PRO A 98 -21.40 -13.63 31.77
N LEU A 99 -20.60 -13.25 30.79
CA LEU A 99 -20.31 -14.07 29.62
C LEU A 99 -19.19 -15.07 29.93
N ARG A 100 -19.40 -16.33 29.59
CA ARG A 100 -18.36 -17.39 29.67
C ARG A 100 -17.54 -17.38 28.39
N ILE A 101 -16.27 -17.00 28.49
CA ILE A 101 -15.39 -16.75 27.34
C ILE A 101 -14.05 -17.46 27.52
N ASN A 102 -13.48 -17.94 26.43
CA ASN A 102 -12.17 -18.57 26.43
C ASN A 102 -11.05 -17.52 26.57
N VAL A 103 -10.11 -17.73 27.49
CA VAL A 103 -8.98 -16.83 27.77
C VAL A 103 -8.19 -16.49 26.50
N SER A 104 -8.03 -17.43 25.57
CA SER A 104 -7.27 -17.21 24.32
C SER A 104 -7.88 -16.14 23.40
N THR A 105 -9.20 -15.92 23.53
CA THR A 105 -9.95 -14.93 22.73
C THR A 105 -9.91 -13.54 23.35
N LEU A 106 -9.36 -13.41 24.56
CA LEU A 106 -9.28 -12.17 25.31
C LEU A 106 -7.84 -11.67 25.36
N GLU A 107 -7.72 -10.37 25.57
CA GLU A 107 -6.48 -9.69 25.94
C GLU A 107 -6.75 -8.75 27.10
N ARG A 108 -5.78 -8.63 28.02
CA ARG A 108 -5.87 -7.71 29.14
C ARG A 108 -5.63 -6.29 28.66
N VAL A 109 -6.45 -5.38 29.17
CA VAL A 109 -6.35 -3.95 28.94
C VAL A 109 -5.86 -3.29 30.22
N THR A 110 -4.81 -2.49 30.12
CA THR A 110 -4.32 -1.64 31.22
C THR A 110 -4.25 -0.22 30.70
N THR A 111 -4.84 0.73 31.44
CA THR A 111 -4.88 2.15 31.06
C THR A 111 -5.37 2.41 29.62
N GLY A 112 -6.27 1.56 29.12
CA GLY A 112 -6.83 1.64 27.76
C GLY A 112 -5.95 1.02 26.66
N LEU A 113 -4.77 0.50 27.01
CA LEU A 113 -3.82 -0.13 26.09
C LEU A 113 -3.77 -1.65 26.31
N ALA A 114 -3.51 -2.40 25.24
CA ALA A 114 -3.23 -3.82 25.31
C ALA A 114 -2.02 -4.20 24.43
N VAL A 115 -1.51 -5.42 24.63
CA VAL A 115 -0.46 -5.97 23.78
C VAL A 115 -0.91 -5.96 22.31
N GLY A 116 -0.04 -5.51 21.43
CA GLY A 116 -0.31 -5.37 20.00
C GLY A 116 -0.94 -4.06 19.58
N ASP A 117 -1.33 -3.18 20.51
CA ASP A 117 -1.73 -1.83 20.14
C ASP A 117 -0.53 -1.05 19.59
N TRP A 118 -0.83 -0.28 18.54
CA TRP A 118 0.12 0.67 17.97
C TRP A 118 0.13 1.92 18.83
N VAL A 119 1.32 2.40 19.16
CA VAL A 119 1.50 3.54 20.03
C VAL A 119 2.52 4.51 19.49
N ARG A 120 2.35 5.77 19.87
CA ARG A 120 3.28 6.86 19.68
C ARG A 120 3.87 7.26 21.02
N LEU A 121 5.18 7.44 21.08
CA LEU A 121 5.83 8.04 22.25
C LEU A 121 5.55 9.56 22.26
N MET A 122 5.03 10.10 23.36
CA MET A 122 4.69 11.53 23.46
C MET A 122 5.94 12.43 23.38
N GLU A 123 7.02 12.01 24.03
CA GLU A 123 8.33 12.67 23.95
C GLU A 123 9.16 12.02 22.85
N ALA A 124 9.03 12.51 21.63
CA ALA A 124 9.78 11.98 20.49
C ALA A 124 11.27 12.27 20.64
N THR A 125 12.11 11.25 20.46
CA THR A 125 13.56 11.42 20.30
C THR A 125 13.93 11.17 18.84
N ASN A 126 14.94 11.86 18.33
CA ASN A 126 15.41 11.67 16.94
C ASN A 126 16.24 10.39 16.76
N LYS A 127 16.21 9.44 17.71
CA LYS A 127 17.06 8.24 17.71
C LYS A 127 16.35 6.98 17.23
N HIS A 128 15.02 6.96 17.26
CA HIS A 128 14.21 5.82 16.88
C HIS A 128 12.87 6.29 16.29
N SER A 129 12.14 5.40 15.64
CA SER A 129 10.80 5.69 15.14
C SER A 129 9.89 6.15 16.27
N SER A 130 9.04 7.14 15.98
CA SER A 130 8.06 7.66 16.93
C SER A 130 6.84 6.74 17.11
N ILE A 131 6.66 5.76 16.22
CA ILE A 131 5.55 4.81 16.25
C ILE A 131 6.09 3.40 16.48
N GLY A 132 5.48 2.66 17.39
CA GLY A 132 5.87 1.30 17.74
C GLY A 132 4.67 0.45 18.11
N ILE A 133 4.95 -0.80 18.48
CA ILE A 133 3.91 -1.77 18.86
C ILE A 133 4.18 -2.28 20.28
N ILE A 134 3.14 -2.35 21.11
CA ILE A 134 3.25 -2.87 22.48
C ILE A 134 3.52 -4.38 22.46
N HIS A 135 4.57 -4.82 23.15
CA HIS A 135 4.91 -6.23 23.37
C HIS A 135 4.43 -6.75 24.71
N SER A 136 4.49 -5.93 25.75
CA SER A 136 3.99 -6.28 27.08
C SER A 136 3.51 -5.02 27.80
N ILE A 137 2.50 -5.16 28.66
CA ILE A 137 2.02 -4.10 29.54
C ILE A 137 1.62 -4.71 30.87
N HIS A 138 2.27 -4.36 31.97
CA HIS A 138 1.99 -4.91 33.29
C HIS A 138 0.83 -4.16 33.96
N ARG A 139 0.29 -4.71 35.06
CA ARG A 139 -0.87 -4.11 35.78
C ARG A 139 -0.55 -2.75 36.40
N ASP A 140 0.71 -2.53 36.75
CA ASP A 140 1.22 -1.25 37.24
C ASP A 140 1.47 -0.22 36.12
N GLY A 141 1.21 -0.60 34.86
CA GLY A 141 1.42 0.27 33.69
C GLY A 141 2.83 0.21 33.10
N ASN A 142 3.75 -0.59 33.63
CA ASN A 142 5.07 -0.80 33.04
C ASN A 142 4.96 -1.54 31.70
N THR A 143 5.48 -0.95 30.63
CA THR A 143 5.20 -1.34 29.25
C THR A 143 6.49 -1.50 28.47
N ALA A 144 6.59 -2.59 27.71
CA ALA A 144 7.63 -2.82 26.72
C ALA A 144 7.10 -2.58 25.30
N VAL A 145 7.78 -1.75 24.51
CA VAL A 145 7.35 -1.36 23.15
C VAL A 145 8.46 -1.61 22.15
N GLY A 146 8.13 -2.23 21.02
CA GLY A 146 9.04 -2.38 19.89
C GLY A 146 9.00 -1.12 19.02
N PHE A 147 10.04 -0.29 19.11
CA PHE A 147 10.27 0.82 18.17
C PHE A 147 11.39 0.46 17.19
N LEU A 148 11.20 0.81 15.92
CA LEU A 148 12.25 0.71 14.92
C LEU A 148 13.42 1.64 15.27
N GLY A 149 14.65 1.16 15.14
CA GLY A 149 15.88 1.92 15.45
C GLY A 149 16.44 1.69 16.84
N LEU A 150 15.72 0.95 17.71
CA LEU A 150 16.25 0.45 18.98
C LEU A 150 16.77 -0.99 18.83
N GLU A 151 17.86 -1.31 19.54
CA GLU A 151 18.40 -2.67 19.63
C GLU A 151 17.54 -3.59 20.50
N THR A 152 16.88 -3.03 21.50
CA THR A 152 15.99 -3.73 22.44
C THR A 152 14.62 -3.06 22.51
N LEU A 153 13.66 -3.72 23.16
CA LEU A 153 12.38 -3.09 23.48
C LEU A 153 12.62 -1.83 24.32
N TRP A 154 11.85 -0.78 24.05
CA TRP A 154 11.75 0.37 24.93
C TRP A 154 10.96 -0.02 26.16
N GLU A 155 11.45 0.35 27.33
CA GLU A 155 10.79 0.09 28.61
C GLU A 155 10.38 1.42 29.25
N GLY A 156 9.13 1.51 29.69
CA GLY A 156 8.64 2.70 30.39
C GLY A 156 7.18 2.61 30.77
N HIS A 157 6.67 3.67 31.40
CA HIS A 157 5.30 3.69 31.88
C HIS A 157 4.32 4.03 30.74
N SER A 158 3.16 3.36 30.71
CA SER A 158 2.10 3.53 29.70
C SER A 158 1.59 4.96 29.55
N SER A 159 1.70 5.79 30.60
CA SER A 159 1.33 7.21 30.57
C SER A 159 2.14 8.06 29.58
N LYS A 160 3.30 7.58 29.12
CA LYS A 160 4.13 8.25 28.10
C LYS A 160 3.73 7.89 26.66
N LEU A 161 2.76 6.98 26.51
CA LEU A 161 2.34 6.44 25.23
C LEU A 161 0.95 6.98 24.86
N GLN A 162 0.77 7.27 23.59
CA GLN A 162 -0.51 7.61 22.99
C GLN A 162 -0.89 6.54 21.97
N ILE A 163 -2.17 6.16 21.89
CA ILE A 163 -2.63 5.24 20.84
C ILE A 163 -2.37 5.85 19.45
N ALA A 164 -1.88 5.05 18.52
CA ALA A 164 -1.63 5.41 17.14
C ALA A 164 -2.51 4.59 16.19
N GLU A 165 -2.70 5.08 14.97
CA GLU A 165 -3.42 4.32 13.95
C GLU A 165 -2.65 3.03 13.59
N PRO A 166 -3.33 1.87 13.59
CA PRO A 166 -2.69 0.61 13.27
C PRO A 166 -2.47 0.45 11.77
N TYR A 167 -1.33 -0.15 11.41
CA TYR A 167 -1.09 -0.65 10.06
C TYR A 167 -1.45 -2.14 9.97
N PHE A 168 -1.95 -2.56 8.82
CA PHE A 168 -2.29 -3.94 8.53
C PHE A 168 -1.65 -4.41 7.23
N VAL A 169 -1.36 -5.71 7.16
CA VAL A 169 -0.94 -6.34 5.91
C VAL A 169 -2.02 -6.14 4.86
N GLY A 170 -1.61 -5.69 3.69
CA GLY A 170 -2.50 -5.38 2.58
C GLY A 170 -2.92 -3.92 2.47
N ASN A 171 -2.70 -3.08 3.51
CA ASN A 171 -2.88 -1.63 3.39
C ASN A 171 -1.96 -1.07 2.30
N PHE A 172 -2.45 -0.05 1.59
CA PHE A 172 -1.63 0.73 0.68
C PHE A 172 -1.06 1.93 1.44
N VAL A 173 0.23 2.18 1.25
CA VAL A 173 0.97 3.24 1.94
C VAL A 173 1.87 4.00 0.97
N ARG A 174 2.16 5.25 1.33
CA ARG A 174 3.05 6.15 0.61
C ARG A 174 3.85 6.96 1.63
N LEU A 175 5.06 7.38 1.30
CA LEU A 175 5.78 8.37 2.11
C LEU A 175 5.00 9.69 2.20
N LYS A 176 4.99 10.30 3.38
CA LYS A 176 4.35 11.60 3.60
C LYS A 176 4.96 12.66 2.68
N ALA A 177 4.13 13.57 2.18
CA ALA A 177 4.56 14.58 1.20
C ALA A 177 5.60 15.58 1.74
N ASN A 178 5.58 15.85 3.05
CA ASN A 178 6.50 16.76 3.73
C ASN A 178 7.80 16.09 4.20
N LEU A 179 8.03 14.83 3.83
CA LEU A 179 9.20 14.07 4.23
C LEU A 179 10.34 14.26 3.22
N PHE A 180 11.43 14.88 3.67
CA PHE A 180 12.60 15.17 2.81
C PHE A 180 13.66 14.07 2.85
N THR A 181 13.81 13.39 3.99
CA THR A 181 14.83 12.36 4.23
C THR A 181 14.17 11.12 4.85
N PRO A 182 13.68 10.18 4.03
CA PRO A 182 13.12 8.94 4.54
C PRO A 182 14.17 8.09 5.25
N CYS A 183 13.75 7.35 6.27
CA CYS A 183 14.62 6.43 6.99
C CYS A 183 15.17 5.31 6.08
N PHE A 184 14.39 4.91 5.09
CA PHE A 184 14.76 3.90 4.10
C PHE A 184 14.61 4.42 2.68
N GLU A 185 15.31 3.78 1.74
CA GLU A 185 15.12 4.01 0.32
C GLU A 185 13.68 3.75 -0.10
N TRP A 186 13.17 4.58 -1.02
CA TRP A 186 11.81 4.45 -1.51
C TRP A 186 11.73 4.75 -3.00
N PRO A 187 11.03 3.92 -3.79
CA PRO A 187 10.94 4.13 -5.22
C PRO A 187 10.13 5.39 -5.56
N ARG A 188 10.60 6.10 -6.59
CA ARG A 188 9.91 7.24 -7.19
C ARG A 188 9.22 6.83 -8.48
N LYS A 189 8.09 7.48 -8.78
CA LYS A 189 7.43 7.37 -10.08
C LYS A 189 8.02 8.35 -11.08
N ASN A 190 7.75 8.09 -12.36
CA ASN A 190 7.95 9.06 -13.44
C ASN A 190 7.16 10.33 -13.09
N GLY A 191 7.84 11.46 -12.90
CA GLY A 191 7.25 12.70 -12.40
C GLY A 191 7.66 13.09 -10.97
N GLY A 192 8.53 12.32 -10.31
CA GLY A 192 9.19 12.72 -9.06
C GLY A 192 8.39 12.47 -7.77
N THR A 193 7.12 12.07 -7.87
CA THR A 193 6.29 11.69 -6.71
C THR A 193 6.71 10.34 -6.14
N TRP A 194 6.60 10.18 -4.82
CA TRP A 194 6.79 8.88 -4.16
C TRP A 194 5.79 7.84 -4.66
N ALA A 195 6.28 6.61 -4.90
CA ALA A 195 5.40 5.52 -5.29
C ALA A 195 4.51 5.08 -4.11
N THR A 196 3.30 4.61 -4.43
CA THR A 196 2.43 3.94 -3.47
C THR A 196 2.72 2.45 -3.52
N GLY A 197 2.89 1.84 -2.36
CA GLY A 197 3.11 0.40 -2.23
C GLY A 197 2.09 -0.25 -1.31
N ARG A 198 2.10 -1.57 -1.26
CA ARG A 198 1.23 -2.40 -0.42
C ARG A 198 2.05 -3.08 0.66
N ILE A 199 1.63 -2.95 1.92
CA ILE A 199 2.27 -3.64 3.05
C ILE A 199 2.14 -5.15 2.83
N SER A 200 3.27 -5.85 2.73
CA SER A 200 3.33 -7.31 2.60
C SER A 200 3.63 -7.99 3.93
N GLN A 201 4.32 -7.31 4.85
CA GLN A 201 4.69 -7.83 6.16
C GLN A 201 4.89 -6.68 7.14
N ILE A 202 4.66 -6.95 8.43
CA ILE A 202 4.94 -6.03 9.54
C ILE A 202 5.87 -6.76 10.50
N HIS A 203 7.00 -6.16 10.82
CA HIS A 203 7.95 -6.68 11.79
C HIS A 203 7.54 -6.34 13.23
N PRO A 204 8.03 -7.09 14.24
CA PRO A 204 7.64 -6.86 15.64
C PRO A 204 8.06 -5.49 16.20
N ASN A 205 9.06 -4.83 15.59
CA ASN A 205 9.47 -3.46 15.96
C ASN A 205 8.68 -2.36 15.22
N GLY A 206 7.60 -2.73 14.51
CA GLY A 206 6.78 -1.81 13.72
C GLY A 206 7.30 -1.55 12.29
N CYS A 207 8.48 -2.05 11.91
CA CYS A 207 9.01 -1.86 10.55
C CYS A 207 8.10 -2.52 9.51
N LEU A 208 7.77 -1.78 8.47
CA LEU A 208 6.88 -2.23 7.40
C LEU A 208 7.70 -2.75 6.22
N VAL A 209 7.35 -3.92 5.69
CA VAL A 209 7.84 -4.38 4.39
C VAL A 209 6.78 -4.06 3.36
N VAL A 210 7.14 -3.25 2.36
CA VAL A 210 6.20 -2.70 1.38
C VAL A 210 6.60 -3.15 -0.01
N ARG A 211 5.68 -3.80 -0.73
CA ARG A 211 5.83 -4.21 -2.12
C ARG A 211 5.17 -3.23 -3.08
N PHE A 212 5.68 -3.10 -4.30
CA PHE A 212 5.14 -2.17 -5.30
C PHE A 212 4.58 -2.92 -6.51
N PRO A 213 3.38 -3.52 -6.42
CA PRO A 213 2.83 -4.37 -7.48
C PRO A 213 2.49 -3.59 -8.77
N GLY A 214 2.32 -2.27 -8.67
CA GLY A 214 2.18 -1.37 -9.81
C GLY A 214 3.46 -1.09 -10.58
N ARG A 215 4.64 -1.37 -10.00
CA ARG A 215 5.92 -1.25 -10.71
C ARG A 215 6.16 -2.52 -11.51
N PHE A 216 6.36 -2.33 -12.82
CA PHE A 216 6.93 -3.38 -13.65
C PHE A 216 8.44 -3.34 -13.48
N VAL A 217 9.01 -4.39 -12.90
CA VAL A 217 10.43 -4.49 -12.62
C VAL A 217 11.06 -5.47 -13.61
N PHE A 218 12.12 -5.05 -14.30
CA PHE A 218 12.90 -5.91 -15.19
C PHE A 218 14.12 -6.46 -14.44
N GLY A 219 14.45 -7.74 -14.64
CA GLY A 219 15.63 -8.34 -14.02
C GLY A 219 15.49 -8.54 -12.51
N ASN A 220 16.56 -8.26 -11.75
CA ASN A 220 16.68 -8.56 -10.33
C ASN A 220 16.59 -7.31 -9.42
N GLU A 221 15.90 -6.24 -9.86
CA GLU A 221 15.74 -5.07 -9.00
C GLU A 221 14.77 -5.38 -7.84
N PRO A 222 14.98 -4.77 -6.66
CA PRO A 222 14.08 -4.96 -5.53
C PRO A 222 12.70 -4.35 -5.83
N ASN A 223 11.66 -5.17 -5.61
CA ASN A 223 10.27 -4.72 -5.63
C ASN A 223 9.65 -4.61 -4.22
N SER A 224 10.47 -4.77 -3.19
CA SER A 224 10.08 -4.63 -1.78
C SER A 224 11.08 -3.75 -1.05
N PHE A 225 10.57 -2.82 -0.25
CA PHE A 225 11.35 -1.84 0.49
C PHE A 225 10.86 -1.80 1.94
N LEU A 226 11.75 -1.38 2.85
CA LEU A 226 11.38 -1.14 4.24
C LEU A 226 10.78 0.25 4.39
N ALA A 227 9.91 0.42 5.38
CA ALA A 227 9.34 1.71 5.75
C ALA A 227 9.29 1.86 7.27
N ASP A 228 9.66 3.05 7.73
CA ASP A 228 9.32 3.49 9.07
C ASP A 228 7.81 3.82 9.10
N PRO A 229 7.02 3.25 10.03
CA PRO A 229 5.61 3.58 10.18
C PRO A 229 5.35 5.09 10.44
N ALA A 230 6.33 5.82 10.95
CA ALA A 230 6.25 7.28 11.16
C ALA A 230 6.44 8.09 9.87
N ASP A 231 7.09 7.54 8.85
CA ASP A 231 7.40 8.23 7.59
C ASP A 231 6.31 8.07 6.54
N VAL A 232 5.46 7.05 6.70
CA VAL A 232 4.40 6.72 5.75
C VAL A 232 3.02 7.15 6.23
N GLU A 233 2.09 7.26 5.27
CA GLU A 233 0.67 7.46 5.48
C GLU A 233 -0.10 6.38 4.72
N THR A 234 -1.24 5.94 5.28
CA THR A 234 -2.16 5.02 4.60
C THR A 234 -2.90 5.76 3.49
N VAL A 235 -3.01 5.13 2.33
CA VAL A 235 -3.67 5.70 1.16
C VAL A 235 -4.83 4.80 0.76
N THR A 236 -6.03 5.37 0.70
CA THR A 236 -7.23 4.69 0.22
C THR A 236 -7.65 5.26 -1.13
N PHE A 237 -8.61 4.59 -1.79
CA PHE A 237 -9.16 5.09 -3.06
C PHE A 237 -9.77 6.49 -2.92
N ASP A 238 -10.35 6.80 -1.77
CA ASP A 238 -10.97 8.10 -1.47
C ASP A 238 -9.94 9.20 -1.22
N THR A 239 -8.70 8.84 -0.90
CA THR A 239 -7.59 9.80 -0.75
C THR A 239 -7.21 10.46 -2.08
N TYR A 240 -7.53 9.84 -3.22
CA TYR A 240 -7.16 10.37 -4.55
C TYR A 240 -8.26 11.28 -5.12
N PRO A 241 -7.97 12.58 -5.35
CA PRO A 241 -8.94 13.49 -5.94
C PRO A 241 -9.10 13.23 -7.43
N GLY A 242 -10.36 13.26 -7.89
CA GLY A 242 -10.72 13.18 -9.30
C GLY A 242 -10.47 11.81 -9.95
N LEU A 243 -10.83 11.71 -11.23
CA LEU A 243 -10.77 10.46 -11.97
C LEU A 243 -9.32 10.03 -12.29
N VAL A 244 -8.44 11.00 -12.54
CA VAL A 244 -7.01 10.75 -12.83
C VAL A 244 -6.30 10.15 -11.62
N GLY A 245 -6.53 10.69 -10.42
CA GLY A 245 -5.96 10.14 -9.19
C GLY A 245 -6.45 8.72 -8.92
N LYS A 246 -7.74 8.47 -9.13
CA LYS A 246 -8.33 7.12 -9.00
C LYS A 246 -7.73 6.12 -9.98
N TYR A 247 -7.48 6.54 -11.22
CA TYR A 247 -6.78 5.70 -12.18
C TYR A 247 -5.33 5.43 -11.74
N GLN A 248 -4.62 6.45 -11.26
CA GLN A 248 -3.26 6.30 -10.72
C GLN A 248 -3.20 5.30 -9.55
N HIS A 249 -4.24 5.24 -8.71
CA HIS A 249 -4.37 4.22 -7.67
C HIS A 249 -4.48 2.80 -8.27
N ILE A 250 -5.26 2.61 -9.33
CA ILE A 250 -5.37 1.31 -10.02
C ILE A 250 -4.02 0.89 -10.60
N GLU A 251 -3.27 1.83 -11.16
CA GLU A 251 -1.90 1.56 -11.63
C GLU A 251 -0.99 1.09 -10.50
N ASP A 252 -1.14 1.62 -9.29
CA ASP A 252 -0.35 1.22 -8.13
C ASP A 252 -0.70 -0.20 -7.64
N TYR A 253 -1.91 -0.69 -7.94
CA TYR A 253 -2.35 -2.03 -7.57
C TYR A 253 -1.82 -3.09 -8.51
N HIS A 254 -1.68 -2.79 -9.80
CA HIS A 254 -1.33 -3.78 -10.78
C HIS A 254 -0.57 -3.17 -11.97
N TRP A 255 0.63 -3.67 -12.22
CA TRP A 255 1.50 -3.26 -13.34
C TRP A 255 0.78 -3.23 -14.71
N ALA A 256 -0.16 -4.16 -14.94
CA ALA A 256 -0.86 -4.28 -16.22
C ALA A 256 -1.93 -3.20 -16.46
N ALA A 257 -2.27 -2.37 -15.47
CA ALA A 257 -3.30 -1.34 -15.63
C ALA A 257 -2.99 -0.39 -16.81
N ARG A 258 -1.74 0.08 -16.91
CA ARG A 258 -1.27 0.98 -17.98
C ARG A 258 -1.32 0.34 -19.37
N PRO A 259 -0.70 -0.83 -19.60
CA PRO A 259 -0.82 -1.50 -20.90
C PRO A 259 -2.27 -1.78 -21.32
N LEU A 260 -3.14 -2.16 -20.36
CA LEU A 260 -4.53 -2.49 -20.66
C LEU A 260 -5.35 -1.25 -21.05
N THR A 261 -5.17 -0.11 -20.39
CA THR A 261 -5.87 1.12 -20.77
C THR A 261 -5.43 1.64 -22.12
N ILE A 262 -4.13 1.56 -22.43
CA ILE A 262 -3.60 1.90 -23.76
C ILE A 262 -4.24 1.00 -24.82
N ALA A 263 -4.22 -0.33 -24.62
CA ALA A 263 -4.82 -1.28 -25.56
C ALA A 263 -6.32 -1.06 -25.76
N PHE A 264 -7.06 -0.81 -24.67
CA PHE A 264 -8.49 -0.54 -24.73
C PHE A 264 -8.80 0.77 -25.48
N SER A 265 -8.01 1.83 -25.26
CA SER A 265 -8.18 3.10 -25.97
C SER A 265 -7.93 2.95 -27.47
N LEU A 266 -6.87 2.25 -27.86
CA LEU A 266 -6.54 1.95 -29.26
C LEU A 266 -7.62 1.11 -29.94
N PHE A 267 -8.11 0.07 -29.26
CA PHE A 267 -9.18 -0.78 -29.76
C PHE A 267 -10.49 -0.01 -29.95
N THR A 268 -10.82 0.86 -28.99
CA THR A 268 -12.00 1.73 -29.06
C THR A 268 -11.88 2.71 -30.23
N ALA A 269 -10.75 3.40 -30.37
CA ALA A 269 -10.49 4.31 -31.49
C ALA A 269 -10.60 3.59 -32.85
N MET A 270 -10.08 2.37 -32.97
CA MET A 270 -10.20 1.56 -34.18
C MET A 270 -11.66 1.19 -34.49
N LYS A 271 -12.42 0.69 -33.50
CA LYS A 271 -13.82 0.26 -33.71
C LYS A 271 -14.76 1.41 -34.06
N PHE A 272 -14.61 2.57 -33.42
CA PHE A 272 -15.43 3.74 -33.71
C PHE A 272 -14.93 4.55 -34.92
N GLY A 273 -13.62 4.56 -35.20
CA GLY A 273 -13.05 5.15 -36.41
C GLY A 273 -13.49 4.45 -37.70
N ILE A 274 -13.73 3.13 -37.66
CA ILE A 274 -14.24 2.35 -38.79
C ILE A 274 -15.72 2.68 -39.10
N PHE A 275 -16.50 3.21 -38.15
CA PHE A 275 -17.93 3.50 -38.36
C PHE A 275 -18.19 4.83 -39.10
N VAL A 276 -17.27 5.79 -39.03
CA VAL A 276 -17.42 7.10 -39.70
C VAL A 276 -16.93 7.08 -41.17
N GLY A 277 -16.11 6.10 -41.55
CA GLY A 277 -15.49 6.02 -42.89
C GLY A 277 -16.21 5.14 -43.93
N LYS A 278 -17.35 4.51 -43.60
CA LYS A 278 -18.00 3.50 -44.46
C LYS A 278 -19.22 3.96 -45.27
N SER A 279 -19.52 5.26 -45.36
CA SER A 279 -20.65 5.76 -46.17
C SER A 279 -20.30 6.27 -47.57
N MET A 280 -19.03 6.29 -47.99
CA MET A 280 -18.66 6.77 -49.33
C MET A 280 -18.30 5.61 -50.25
N GLY A 281 -19.33 4.93 -50.77
CA GLY A 281 -19.13 3.77 -51.64
C GLY A 281 -20.37 3.31 -52.39
N ALA A 282 -21.13 4.21 -53.02
CA ALA A 282 -22.10 3.82 -54.06
C ALA A 282 -22.57 5.02 -54.90
N GLY A 283 -21.96 5.25 -56.06
CA GLY A 283 -22.42 6.25 -57.03
C GLY A 283 -21.86 5.98 -58.43
N LYS A 284 -22.72 5.65 -59.39
CA LYS A 284 -22.45 4.95 -60.65
C LYS A 284 -21.80 5.78 -61.78
N LYS A 285 -20.99 5.06 -62.59
CA LYS A 285 -20.79 5.10 -64.07
C LYS A 285 -21.42 6.26 -64.92
N LYS A 286 -20.52 6.97 -65.61
CA LYS A 286 -20.31 7.12 -67.09
C LYS A 286 -21.51 7.40 -68.06
N ARG A 287 -21.27 8.43 -68.89
CA ARG A 287 -21.68 8.74 -70.30
C ARG A 287 -22.77 9.80 -70.51
N GLY A 288 -22.42 10.81 -71.33
CA GLY A 288 -23.35 11.74 -72.00
C GLY A 288 -22.61 12.90 -72.66
N HIS A 289 -22.28 12.75 -73.94
CA HIS A 289 -21.64 13.74 -74.83
C HIS A 289 -22.70 14.70 -75.37
N THR A 290 -22.54 16.02 -75.26
CA THR A 290 -23.12 16.96 -76.22
C THR A 290 -22.25 18.21 -76.35
N GLN A 291 -21.85 18.44 -77.58
CA GLN A 291 -20.94 19.44 -78.13
C GLN A 291 -21.79 20.61 -78.62
N ILE A 292 -21.45 21.86 -78.27
CA ILE A 292 -21.78 23.03 -79.09
C ILE A 292 -20.54 23.92 -79.18
N HIS A 293 -20.22 24.23 -80.43
CA HIS A 293 -19.06 24.91 -80.98
C HIS A 293 -19.41 26.39 -81.21
N ARG A 294 -18.54 27.33 -80.85
CA ARG A 294 -18.22 28.50 -81.71
C ARG A 294 -16.97 29.22 -81.20
N ASP A 295 -16.00 29.32 -82.10
CA ASP A 295 -14.70 29.98 -81.98
C ASP A 295 -14.81 31.51 -82.07
N ASP A 296 -13.85 32.24 -81.49
CA ASP A 296 -12.80 32.92 -82.27
C ASP A 296 -11.70 33.53 -81.38
N HIS A 297 -10.44 33.18 -81.72
CA HIS A 297 -9.15 33.94 -81.71
C HIS A 297 -8.76 34.86 -80.52
N ALA A 298 -7.51 34.94 -80.02
CA ALA A 298 -6.17 34.51 -80.47
C ALA A 298 -5.12 34.59 -79.33
N GLN A 299 -4.04 33.79 -79.47
CA GLN A 299 -2.62 33.97 -79.05
C GLN A 299 -2.28 34.34 -77.58
N ASP A 300 -1.23 33.85 -76.91
CA ASP A 300 -0.05 33.07 -77.29
C ASP A 300 0.62 32.47 -76.02
N ALA A 301 1.52 31.52 -76.23
CA ALA A 301 2.67 31.12 -75.39
C ALA A 301 2.50 30.21 -74.13
N GLN A 302 2.80 28.93 -74.39
CA GLN A 302 3.85 28.08 -73.76
C GLN A 302 3.84 27.79 -72.24
N THR A 303 3.45 26.57 -71.85
CA THR A 303 4.28 25.38 -71.46
C THR A 303 5.10 25.44 -70.16
N ALA A 304 4.66 24.58 -69.25
CA ALA A 304 5.43 23.50 -68.60
C ALA A 304 6.19 23.73 -67.29
N ALA A 305 5.82 22.84 -66.36
CA ALA A 305 6.66 22.13 -65.38
C ALA A 305 7.16 22.94 -64.16
N ASN A 306 6.53 22.72 -63.01
CA ASN A 306 6.93 21.74 -61.97
C ASN A 306 7.98 22.30 -60.99
N SER A 307 7.59 22.43 -59.72
CA SER A 307 8.12 21.63 -58.58
C SER A 307 8.20 22.41 -57.26
N SER A 308 7.78 21.70 -56.21
CA SER A 308 8.28 21.72 -54.83
C SER A 308 8.28 23.04 -54.03
N TRP A 309 7.25 23.16 -53.18
CA TRP A 309 7.31 23.33 -51.72
C TRP A 309 8.62 23.84 -51.10
N LEU A 310 8.58 25.06 -50.54
CA LEU A 310 9.44 25.52 -49.46
C LEU A 310 8.61 26.30 -48.41
N SER A 311 9.00 26.13 -47.14
CA SER A 311 8.38 26.60 -45.89
C SER A 311 8.31 28.13 -45.72
N PRO A 312 7.44 28.67 -44.84
CA PRO A 312 7.30 30.12 -44.65
C PRO A 312 8.40 30.72 -43.76
N PRO A 313 8.78 32.01 -43.96
CA PRO A 313 9.87 32.65 -43.22
C PRO A 313 9.40 33.35 -41.94
N VAL A 314 10.30 33.37 -40.94
CA VAL A 314 10.20 34.10 -39.67
C VAL A 314 10.57 35.57 -39.90
N ALA A 315 9.75 36.50 -39.40
CA ALA A 315 10.05 37.94 -39.41
C ALA A 315 10.62 38.38 -38.05
N ASN A 316 11.89 38.77 -38.04
CA ASN A 316 12.49 39.65 -37.03
C ASN A 316 12.22 41.11 -37.45
N ILE A 317 11.75 41.96 -36.54
CA ILE A 317 11.80 43.41 -36.68
C ILE A 317 12.66 43.97 -35.55
N LEU A 318 13.59 44.83 -35.95
CA LEU A 318 14.66 45.43 -35.20
C LEU A 318 14.45 46.95 -35.05
N PHE A 319 14.92 47.46 -33.91
CA PHE A 319 15.41 48.81 -33.60
C PHE A 319 14.47 50.02 -33.42
N GLY A 320 14.61 50.63 -32.24
CA GLY A 320 14.56 52.06 -31.99
C GLY A 320 15.62 52.41 -30.93
N GLU A 321 16.53 53.32 -31.26
CA GLU A 321 17.78 53.70 -30.58
C GLU A 321 17.61 54.40 -29.20
N GLY A 322 18.70 54.38 -28.40
CA GLY A 322 18.87 55.10 -27.13
C GLY A 322 19.09 56.63 -27.28
N PRO A 323 19.58 57.36 -26.24
CA PRO A 323 20.95 57.13 -25.75
C PRO A 323 21.20 57.38 -24.23
N THR A 324 22.31 56.79 -23.75
CA THR A 324 23.34 57.20 -22.76
C THR A 324 23.00 58.25 -21.67
N ALA A 325 23.47 58.17 -20.42
CA ALA A 325 24.86 57.93 -20.03
C ALA A 325 25.05 57.67 -18.50
N THR A 326 26.08 56.86 -18.19
CA THR A 326 27.06 56.92 -17.09
C THR A 326 26.60 57.02 -15.62
N ALA A 327 26.82 55.98 -14.80
CA ALA A 327 28.09 55.54 -14.20
C ALA A 327 28.46 56.31 -12.91
N ARG A 328 28.23 55.70 -11.75
CA ARG A 328 29.24 55.06 -10.90
C ARG A 328 28.57 54.42 -9.70
#